data_AF-A0A496WMN7-F1
#
_entry.id   AF-A0A496WMN7-F1
#
_cell.length_a   1.000
_cell.length_b   1.000
_cell.length_c   1.000
_cell.angle_alpha   90.00
_cell.angle_beta   90.00
_cell.angle_gamma   90.00
#
_symmetry.space_group_name_H-M   'P 1'
#
loop_
_entity.id
_entity.type
_entity.pdbx_description
1 polymer ?
#
loop_
_entity_poly.entity_id
_entity_poly.type
_entity_poly.pdbx_seq_one_letter_code
_entity_poly.pdbx_strand_id
1 'polypeptide(L)'
;YIDLYAQIATDTEFATLVTRLRDANYTAESEVEKEQQYNFAILLMSIWLCCQVAYDKGQIDQATFQIYLDDVEAKLTQWPAIKPYTKQVVESYLTLKDMEIFKPVLR
;
A
#
# COMPACT_ATOMS: atom_id res chain seq x y z
N TYR A 1 -15.77 0.62 -8.74
CA TYR A 1 -14.30 0.73 -8.70
C TYR A 1 -13.79 1.95 -9.47
N ILE A 2 -14.24 2.22 -10.71
CA ILE A 2 -13.83 3.42 -11.48
C ILE A 2 -14.13 4.73 -10.74
N ASP A 3 -15.29 4.85 -10.10
CA ASP A 3 -15.67 6.07 -9.36
C ASP A 3 -14.78 6.34 -8.14
N LEU A 4 -14.30 5.28 -7.48
CA LEU A 4 -13.38 5.40 -6.35
C LEU A 4 -12.00 5.87 -6.83
N TYR A 5 -11.48 5.31 -7.94
CA TYR A 5 -10.21 5.76 -8.52
C TYR A 5 -10.30 7.18 -9.09
N ALA A 6 -11.44 7.55 -9.66
CA ALA A 6 -11.69 8.92 -10.12
C ALA A 6 -11.78 9.91 -8.97
N GLN A 7 -12.49 9.58 -7.88
CA GLN A 7 -12.52 10.38 -6.65
C GLN A 7 -11.12 10.51 -6.04
N ILE A 8 -10.39 9.41 -5.89
CA ILE A 8 -9.00 9.43 -5.41
C ILE A 8 -8.10 10.34 -6.27
N ALA A 9 -8.32 10.38 -7.58
CA ALA A 9 -7.53 11.20 -8.50
C ALA A 9 -7.93 12.68 -8.52
N THR A 10 -9.16 13.03 -8.13
CA THR A 10 -9.68 14.41 -8.18
C THR A 10 -9.88 15.04 -6.80
N ASP A 11 -9.78 14.24 -5.73
CA ASP A 11 -9.90 14.70 -4.36
C ASP A 11 -8.61 15.38 -3.91
N THR A 12 -8.73 16.68 -3.62
CA THR A 12 -7.65 17.52 -3.13
C THR A 12 -7.09 17.06 -1.80
N GLU A 13 -7.90 16.43 -0.94
CA GLU A 13 -7.42 15.87 0.33
C GLU A 13 -6.54 14.64 0.08
N PHE A 14 -6.91 13.80 -0.88
CA PHE A 14 -6.09 12.65 -1.27
C PHE A 14 -4.76 13.09 -1.90
N ALA A 15 -4.80 14.08 -2.80
CA ALA A 15 -3.59 14.65 -3.39
C ALA A 15 -2.67 15.27 -2.31
N THR A 16 -3.26 15.91 -1.30
CA THR A 16 -2.52 16.45 -0.16
C THR A 16 -1.88 15.34 0.67
N LEU A 17 -2.61 14.27 0.99
CA LEU A 17 -2.08 13.10 1.68
C LEU A 17 -0.90 12.49 0.92
N VAL A 18 -1.08 12.20 -0.38
CA VAL A 18 -0.02 11.65 -1.24
C VAL A 18 1.21 12.57 -1.30
N THR A 19 1.01 13.89 -1.27
CA THR A 19 2.11 14.85 -1.23
C THR A 19 2.89 14.77 0.08
N ARG A 20 2.19 14.70 1.22
CA ARG A 20 2.83 14.53 2.54
C ARG A 20 3.58 13.21 2.63
N LEU A 21 2.99 12.13 2.13
CA LEU A 21 3.60 10.79 2.18
C LEU A 21 4.91 10.66 1.39
N ARG A 22 5.17 11.55 0.43
CA ARG A 22 6.43 11.60 -0.33
C ARG A 22 7.63 12.06 0.50
N ASP A 23 7.39 12.83 1.58
CA ASP A 23 8.46 13.28 2.45
C ASP A 23 8.82 12.18 3.45
N ALA A 24 10.07 11.70 3.42
CA ALA A 24 10.54 10.65 4.31
C ALA A 24 10.61 11.09 5.79
N ASN A 25 10.64 12.40 6.06
CA ASN A 25 10.69 12.95 7.41
C ASN A 25 9.31 13.31 7.94
N TYR A 26 8.26 13.16 7.12
CA TYR A 26 6.93 13.51 7.54
C TYR A 26 6.41 12.53 8.59
N THR A 27 5.88 13.09 9.67
CA THR A 27 5.25 12.38 10.76
C THR A 27 3.85 12.94 10.96
N ALA A 28 2.86 12.07 11.12
CA ALA A 28 1.50 12.48 11.44
C ALA A 28 1.47 13.39 12.69
N GLU A 29 0.77 14.51 12.58
CA GLU A 29 0.70 15.57 13.60
C GLU A 29 -0.35 15.25 14.68
N SER A 30 -1.25 14.30 14.42
CA SER A 30 -2.32 13.91 15.34
C SER A 30 -2.62 12.41 15.29
N GLU A 31 -3.28 11.89 16.32
CA GLU A 31 -3.77 10.51 16.34
C GLU A 31 -4.79 10.22 15.23
N VAL A 32 -5.63 11.21 14.89
CA VAL A 32 -6.58 11.09 13.77
C VAL A 32 -5.85 10.89 12.45
N GLU A 33 -4.77 11.65 12.23
CA GLU A 33 -3.98 11.54 11.02
C GLU A 33 -3.18 10.22 10.96
N LYS A 34 -2.69 9.72 12.11
CA LYS A 34 -2.11 8.37 12.21
C LYS A 34 -3.12 7.30 11.82
N GLU A 35 -4.35 7.41 12.32
CA GLU A 35 -5.43 6.47 12.00
C GLU A 35 -5.78 6.53 10.51
N GLN A 36 -5.84 7.72 9.91
CA GLN A 36 -6.06 7.89 8.47
C GLN A 36 -4.95 7.24 7.63
N GLN A 37 -3.68 7.45 8.00
CA GLN A 37 -2.54 6.84 7.30
C GLN A 37 -2.52 5.32 7.46
N TYR A 38 -2.86 4.82 8.65
CA TYR A 38 -2.99 3.40 8.91
C TYR A 38 -4.12 2.75 8.09
N ASN A 39 -5.30 3.39 8.05
CA ASN A 39 -6.42 2.92 7.23
C ASN A 39 -6.10 2.96 5.73
N PHE A 40 -5.37 3.98 5.29
CA PHE A 40 -4.88 4.06 3.91
C PHE A 40 -3.88 2.94 3.60
N ALA A 41 -2.97 2.62 4.51
CA ALA A 41 -2.05 1.49 4.36
C ALA A 41 -2.81 0.15 4.25
N ILE A 42 -3.85 -0.06 5.06
CA ILE A 42 -4.74 -1.25 4.96
C ILE A 42 -5.39 -1.32 3.58
N LEU A 43 -5.89 -0.19 3.06
CA LEU A 43 -6.52 -0.15 1.74
C LEU A 43 -5.52 -0.54 0.63
N LEU A 44 -4.33 0.06 0.62
CA LEU A 44 -3.26 -0.28 -0.33
C LEU A 44 -2.89 -1.76 -0.25
N MET A 45 -2.68 -2.28 0.96
CA MET A 45 -2.34 -3.67 1.16
C MET A 45 -3.45 -4.63 0.75
N SER A 46 -4.72 -4.24 0.90
CA SER A 46 -5.84 -5.07 0.45
C SER A 46 -5.83 -5.27 -1.07
N ILE A 47 -5.41 -4.24 -1.83
CA ILE A 47 -5.23 -4.33 -3.28
C ILE A 47 -4.12 -5.34 -3.61
N TRP A 48 -2.96 -5.21 -2.94
CA TRP A 48 -1.82 -6.12 -3.12
C TRP A 48 -2.15 -7.57 -2.73
N LEU A 49 -2.89 -7.75 -1.64
CA LEU A 49 -3.38 -9.07 -1.22
C LEU A 49 -4.24 -9.73 -2.30
N CYS A 50 -5.14 -8.96 -2.92
CA CYS A 50 -5.96 -9.47 -4.01
C CYS A 50 -5.10 -9.91 -5.21
N CYS A 51 -4.02 -9.18 -5.53
CA CYS A 51 -3.09 -9.58 -6.58
C CYS A 51 -2.37 -10.90 -6.25
N GLN A 52 -1.87 -11.07 -5.02
CA GLN A 52 -1.28 -12.34 -4.58
C GLN A 52 -2.28 -13.49 -4.71
N VAL A 53 -3.49 -13.30 -4.19
CA VAL A 53 -4.54 -14.34 -4.25
C VAL A 53 -4.94 -14.67 -5.69
N ALA A 54 -4.99 -13.68 -6.58
CA ALA A 54 -5.27 -13.90 -8.00
C ALA A 54 -4.15 -14.73 -8.66
N TYR A 55 -2.89 -14.46 -8.33
CA TYR A 55 -1.75 -15.24 -8.80
C TYR A 55 -1.78 -16.68 -8.26
N ASP A 56 -1.97 -16.85 -6.94
CA ASP A 56 -2.03 -18.17 -6.29
C ASP A 56 -3.16 -19.04 -6.84
N LYS A 57 -4.25 -18.42 -7.31
CA LYS A 57 -5.40 -19.09 -7.95
C LYS A 57 -5.26 -19.27 -9.46
N GLY A 58 -4.12 -18.87 -10.05
CA GLY A 58 -3.87 -18.97 -11.49
C GLY A 58 -4.74 -18.05 -12.35
N GLN A 59 -5.28 -16.97 -11.78
CA GLN A 59 -6.08 -15.98 -12.50
C GLN A 59 -5.22 -14.95 -13.24
N ILE A 60 -3.97 -14.76 -12.80
CA ILE A 60 -2.96 -13.96 -13.49
C ILE A 60 -1.67 -14.78 -13.62
N ASP A 61 -0.89 -14.51 -14.66
CA ASP A 61 0.38 -15.19 -14.91
C ASP A 61 1.55 -14.57 -14.13
N GLN A 62 2.71 -15.24 -14.17
CA GLN A 62 3.92 -14.77 -13.50
C GLN A 62 4.37 -13.39 -13.98
N ALA A 63 4.26 -13.11 -15.28
CA ALA A 63 4.69 -11.84 -15.85
C ALA A 63 3.84 -10.68 -15.33
N THR A 64 2.52 -10.87 -15.28
CA THR A 64 1.58 -9.90 -14.72
C THR A 64 1.79 -9.74 -13.22
N PHE A 65 2.04 -10.84 -12.49
CA PHE A 65 2.31 -10.78 -11.07
C PHE A 65 3.61 -10.00 -10.76
N GLN A 66 4.66 -10.16 -11.56
CA GLN A 66 5.90 -9.40 -11.41
C GLN A 66 5.69 -7.89 -11.51
N ILE A 67 4.82 -7.43 -12.43
CA ILE A 67 4.48 -6.00 -12.54
C ILE A 67 3.91 -5.47 -11.22
N TYR A 68 3.10 -6.26 -10.52
CA TYR A 68 2.57 -5.86 -9.21
C TYR A 68 3.64 -5.88 -8.11
N LEU A 69 4.57 -6.84 -8.12
CA LEU A 69 5.72 -6.83 -7.20
C LEU A 69 6.53 -5.54 -7.35
N ASP A 70 6.81 -5.15 -8.60
CA ASP A 70 7.56 -3.94 -8.93
C ASP A 70 6.77 -2.68 -8.53
N ASP A 71 5.44 -2.67 -8.70
CA ASP A 71 4.59 -1.55 -8.26
C ASP A 71 4.63 -1.38 -6.73
N VAL A 72 4.62 -2.46 -5.95
CA VAL A 72 4.78 -2.37 -4.48
C VAL A 72 6.09 -1.66 -4.12
N GLU A 73 7.21 -2.09 -4.71
CA GLU A 73 8.52 -1.47 -4.46
C GLU A 73 8.54 0.01 -4.89
N ALA A 74 7.94 0.32 -6.04
CA ALA A 74 7.83 1.68 -6.55
C ALA A 74 6.99 2.56 -5.61
N LYS A 75 5.85 2.08 -5.11
CA LYS A 75 4.99 2.84 -4.17
C LYS A 75 5.66 3.08 -2.83
N LEU A 76 6.31 2.07 -2.26
CA LEU A 76 7.06 2.22 -1.01
C LEU A 76 8.23 3.20 -1.16
N THR A 77 8.83 3.28 -2.35
CA THR A 77 9.88 4.26 -2.66
C THR A 77 9.32 5.67 -2.88
N GLN A 78 8.19 5.78 -3.58
CA GLN A 78 7.52 7.06 -3.84
C GLN A 78 6.93 7.67 -2.56
N TRP A 79 6.47 6.84 -1.62
CA TRP A 79 5.76 7.25 -0.41
C TRP A 79 6.46 6.73 0.86
N PRO A 80 7.69 7.17 1.15
CA PRO A 80 8.48 6.64 2.26
C PRO A 80 7.78 6.75 3.62
N ALA A 81 6.95 7.77 3.87
CA ALA A 81 6.27 7.93 5.15
C ALA A 81 5.14 6.91 5.39
N ILE A 82 4.68 6.18 4.36
CA ILE A 82 3.68 5.12 4.56
C ILE A 82 4.29 3.83 5.11
N LYS A 83 5.62 3.65 4.97
CA LYS A 83 6.33 2.41 5.32
C LYS A 83 6.07 1.93 6.76
N PRO A 84 6.09 2.78 7.80
CA PRO A 84 5.83 2.33 9.17
C PRO A 84 4.44 1.72 9.31
N TYR A 85 3.44 2.29 8.65
CA TYR A 85 2.06 1.83 8.70
C TYR A 85 1.86 0.53 7.92
N THR A 86 2.41 0.42 6.71
CA THR A 86 2.36 -0.85 5.96
C THR A 86 3.09 -1.97 6.70
N LYS A 87 4.24 -1.66 7.32
CA LYS A 87 4.97 -2.63 8.15
C LYS A 87 4.15 -3.09 9.34
N GLN A 88 3.53 -2.15 10.07
CA GLN A 88 2.65 -2.46 11.19
C GLN A 88 1.50 -3.39 10.78
N VAL A 89 0.89 -3.17 9.62
CA VAL A 89 -0.18 -4.04 9.12
C VAL A 89 0.36 -5.44 8.82
N VAL A 90 1.45 -5.60 8.06
CA VAL A 90 2.03 -6.93 7.78
C VAL A 90 2.44 -7.64 9.07
N GLU A 91 2.98 -6.91 10.04
CA GLU A 91 3.37 -7.46 11.33
C GLU A 91 2.18 -7.95 12.17
N SER A 92 1.03 -7.31 12.03
CA SER A 92 -0.22 -7.63 12.74
C SER A 92 -0.92 -8.89 12.21
N TYR A 93 -0.66 -9.29 10.96
CA TYR A 93 -1.28 -10.46 10.33
C TYR A 93 -0.21 -11.46 9.88
N LEU A 94 0.04 -12.49 10.70
CA LEU A 94 1.11 -13.47 10.46
C LEU A 94 1.10 -14.08 9.05
N THR A 95 -0.08 -14.35 8.49
CA THR A 95 -0.25 -14.93 7.15
C THR A 95 0.28 -14.04 6.02
N LEU A 96 0.37 -12.72 6.23
CA LEU A 96 0.86 -11.78 5.22
C LEU A 96 2.38 -11.81 5.10
N LYS A 97 3.11 -12.23 6.15
CA LYS A 97 4.58 -12.22 6.18
C LYS A 97 5.20 -13.18 5.17
N ASP A 98 4.49 -14.26 4.85
CA ASP A 98 4.96 -15.32 3.96
C ASP A 98 4.60 -15.07 2.48
N MET A 99 3.78 -14.05 2.20
CA MET A 99 3.35 -13.75 0.82
C MET A 99 4.42 -12.95 0.08
N GLU A 100 4.74 -13.37 -1.15
CA GLU A 100 5.77 -12.76 -1.98
C GLU A 100 5.55 -11.25 -2.15
N ILE A 101 4.30 -10.84 -2.36
CA ILE A 101 3.95 -9.44 -2.61
C ILE A 101 4.23 -8.50 -1.44
N PHE A 102 4.32 -9.02 -0.21
CA PHE A 102 4.59 -8.21 0.98
C PHE A 102 6.04 -8.26 1.44
N LYS A 103 6.91 -9.06 0.81
CA LYS A 103 8.34 -9.09 1.15
C LYS A 103 9.00 -7.70 1.11
N PRO A 104 8.72 -6.82 0.13
CA PRO A 104 9.30 -5.48 0.12
C PRO A 104 8.92 -4.60 1.31
N VAL A 105 7.76 -4.84 1.93
CA VAL A 105 7.29 -4.08 3.10
C VAL A 105 8.11 -4.40 4.35
N LEU A 106 8.69 -5.60 4.41
CA LEU A 106 9.44 -6.11 5.57
C LEU A 106 10.95 -5.87 5.48
N ARG A 107 11.46 -5.37 4.35
CA ARG A 107 12.88 -5.00 4.16
C ARG A 107 13.18 -3.64 4.78
#